data_AF-A0A960YF93-F1
#
_entry.id   AF-A0A960YF93-F1
#
_cell.length_a   1.000
_cell.length_b   1.000
_cell.length_c   1.000
_cell.angle_alpha   90.00
_cell.angle_beta   90.00
_cell.angle_gamma   90.00
#
_symmetry.space_group_name_H-M   'P 1'
#
loop_
_entity.id
_entity.type
_entity.pdbx_description
1 polymer ?
#
loop_
_entity_poly.entity_id
_entity_poly.type
_entity_poly.pdbx_seq_one_letter_code
_entity_poly.pdbx_strand_id
1 'polypeptide(L)'
;MMKLLSFLVCILLYTPVLFSGDLAFFPVHVNGDLPAEWKNEEKLDYKLSSLFSFYARDNFVIEVADVSKLQQWMEAGKVLRGKKLERSTISGICQGLDVSYVVWSELDFVKRPYLVTELYNCSGTVINRKEGFLYGEIYSDLEDSLKTLLQMFPPRLKKELSSESKESKKELIFALDLSGSFMREIQAIRPYIRKVIRNQNIPVGLLLFGPAGTTYISPTYETKKIEEALKAIRYGGEVTANHIING
;
A
#
# COMPACT_ATOMS: atom_id res chain seq x y z
N MET A 1 23.64 20.66 42.72
CA MET A 1 23.63 21.12 41.31
C MET A 1 23.89 20.02 40.26
N MET A 2 24.60 18.92 40.56
CA MET A 2 24.93 17.88 39.54
C MET A 2 23.79 16.92 39.13
N LYS A 3 22.70 16.79 39.90
CA LYS A 3 21.59 15.87 39.56
C LYS A 3 20.59 16.45 38.54
N LEU A 4 20.47 17.78 38.45
CA LEU A 4 19.58 18.43 37.49
C LEU A 4 20.13 18.35 36.05
N LEU A 5 21.45 18.39 35.89
CA LEU A 5 22.11 18.31 34.59
C LEU A 5 22.01 16.90 33.97
N SER A 6 22.05 15.85 34.80
CA SER A 6 21.88 14.47 34.34
C SER A 6 20.44 14.18 33.88
N PHE A 7 19.44 14.82 34.49
CA PHE A 7 18.03 14.66 34.09
C PHE A 7 17.73 15.39 32.78
N LEU A 8 18.37 16.56 32.55
CA LEU A 8 18.22 17.33 31.30
C LEU A 8 18.87 16.62 30.10
N VAL A 9 20.02 15.95 30.30
CA VAL A 9 20.69 15.15 29.26
C VAL A 9 19.90 13.88 28.93
N CYS A 10 19.22 13.26 29.90
CA CYS A 10 18.34 12.13 29.63
C CYS A 10 17.09 12.53 28.83
N ILE A 11 16.47 13.69 29.10
CA ILE A 11 15.31 14.16 28.33
C ILE A 11 15.69 14.47 26.88
N LEU A 12 16.90 14.99 26.63
CA LEU A 12 17.41 15.23 25.27
C LEU A 12 17.80 13.95 24.50
N LEU A 13 18.01 12.83 25.20
CA LEU A 13 18.27 11.50 24.60
C LEU A 13 17.03 10.60 24.55
N TYR A 14 15.93 11.00 25.21
CA TYR A 14 14.65 10.28 25.28
C TYR A 14 13.47 11.05 24.70
N THR A 15 13.68 12.18 24.02
CA THR A 15 12.71 12.56 23.00
C THR A 15 12.89 11.56 21.87
N PRO A 16 11.92 10.67 21.55
CA PRO A 16 11.77 10.36 20.15
C PRO A 16 11.61 11.73 19.51
N VAL A 17 12.59 12.17 18.72
CA VAL A 17 12.41 13.41 18.01
C VAL A 17 11.14 13.16 17.21
N LEU A 18 10.08 13.90 17.58
CA LEU A 18 8.75 13.86 17.00
C LEU A 18 8.87 14.46 15.60
N PHE A 19 9.69 13.85 14.74
CA PHE A 19 9.59 14.02 13.30
C PHE A 19 8.50 13.05 12.84
N SER A 20 7.27 13.25 13.34
CA SER A 20 6.12 12.87 12.52
C SER A 20 6.12 13.90 11.40
N GLY A 21 6.78 13.56 10.29
CA GLY A 21 6.61 14.33 9.07
C GLY A 21 5.23 14.01 8.54
N ASP A 22 4.30 14.95 8.70
CA ASP A 22 2.95 14.77 8.16
C ASP A 22 3.04 14.93 6.63
N LEU A 23 2.53 13.94 5.91
CA LEU A 23 2.65 13.80 4.46
C LEU A 23 1.29 13.87 3.80
N ALA A 24 1.20 14.59 2.68
CA ALA A 24 0.07 14.49 1.76
C ALA A 24 0.52 13.85 0.44
N PHE A 25 -0.15 12.77 0.04
CA PHE A 25 0.04 12.18 -1.29
C PHE A 25 -0.95 12.78 -2.27
N PHE A 26 -0.46 13.58 -3.22
CA PHE A 26 -1.30 14.13 -4.26
C PHE A 26 -1.74 13.04 -5.26
N PRO A 27 -2.90 13.17 -5.94
CA PRO A 27 -3.30 12.21 -6.97
C PRO A 27 -2.21 12.06 -8.03
N VAL A 28 -1.93 10.81 -8.40
CA VAL A 28 -0.88 10.51 -9.35
C VAL A 28 -1.26 11.05 -10.72
N HIS A 29 -0.41 11.89 -11.30
CA HIS A 29 -0.59 12.31 -12.68
C HIS A 29 -0.32 11.14 -13.61
N VAL A 30 -1.33 10.71 -14.35
CA VAL A 30 -1.15 9.72 -15.43
C VAL A 30 -1.04 10.47 -16.75
N ASN A 31 0.01 10.17 -17.52
CA ASN A 31 0.24 10.69 -18.86
C ASN A 31 0.30 9.55 -19.88
N GLY A 32 -0.26 9.77 -21.08
CA GLY A 32 -0.34 8.78 -22.14
C GLY A 32 -1.51 7.79 -22.02
N ASP A 33 -1.56 6.83 -22.95
CA ASP A 33 -2.63 5.84 -23.01
C ASP A 33 -2.45 4.77 -21.92
N LEU A 34 -3.49 4.60 -21.12
CA LEU A 34 -3.50 3.61 -20.06
C LEU A 34 -3.44 2.17 -20.61
N PRO A 35 -2.73 1.25 -19.91
CA PRO A 35 -2.83 -0.18 -20.15
C PRO A 35 -4.29 -0.67 -20.09
N ALA A 36 -4.61 -1.75 -20.80
CA ALA A 36 -5.99 -2.26 -20.92
C ALA A 36 -6.63 -2.57 -19.56
N GLU A 37 -5.81 -2.99 -18.60
CA GLU A 37 -6.18 -3.29 -17.22
C GLU A 37 -6.74 -2.06 -16.48
N TRP A 38 -6.29 -0.86 -16.87
CA TRP A 38 -6.58 0.39 -16.17
C TRP A 38 -7.47 1.35 -16.96
N LYS A 39 -7.76 1.05 -18.24
CA LYS A 39 -8.60 1.91 -19.10
C LYS A 39 -10.01 2.17 -18.54
N ASN A 40 -10.55 1.24 -17.75
CA ASN A 40 -11.89 1.36 -17.16
C ASN A 40 -11.86 1.80 -15.69
N GLU A 41 -10.69 2.10 -15.13
CA GLU A 41 -10.54 2.47 -13.72
C GLU A 41 -10.86 3.96 -13.51
N GLU A 42 -12.11 4.23 -13.13
CA GLU A 42 -12.51 5.57 -12.70
C GLU A 42 -11.69 5.99 -11.46
N LYS A 43 -11.12 7.19 -11.47
CA LYS A 43 -10.30 7.76 -10.37
C LYS A 43 -9.02 6.96 -10.05
N LEU A 44 -8.38 6.38 -11.07
CA LEU A 44 -7.10 5.67 -10.94
C LEU A 44 -6.02 6.50 -10.19
N ASP A 45 -5.95 7.79 -10.49
CA ASP A 45 -5.07 8.78 -9.83
C ASP A 45 -5.19 8.76 -8.30
N TYR A 46 -6.43 8.75 -7.79
CA TYR A 46 -6.71 8.64 -6.36
C TYR A 46 -6.44 7.25 -5.80
N LYS A 47 -6.74 6.19 -6.55
CA LYS A 47 -6.45 4.81 -6.11
C LYS A 47 -4.95 4.60 -5.91
N LEU A 48 -4.12 5.08 -6.84
CA LEU A 48 -2.67 5.01 -6.73
C LEU A 48 -2.14 5.85 -5.56
N SER A 49 -2.65 7.07 -5.36
CA SER A 49 -2.29 7.90 -4.20
C SER A 49 -2.69 7.25 -2.86
N SER A 50 -3.87 6.62 -2.81
CA SER A 50 -4.34 5.89 -1.62
C SER A 50 -3.44 4.69 -1.30
N LEU A 51 -3.02 3.95 -2.33
CA LEU A 51 -2.05 2.87 -2.18
C LEU A 51 -0.71 3.39 -1.62
N PHE A 52 -0.21 4.50 -2.14
CA PHE A 52 1.03 5.11 -1.64
C PHE A 52 0.90 5.54 -0.19
N SER A 53 -0.22 6.18 0.14
CA SER A 53 -0.57 6.58 1.51
C SER A 53 -0.59 5.40 2.47
N PHE A 54 -1.21 4.30 2.04
CA PHE A 54 -1.27 3.04 2.80
C PHE A 54 0.13 2.46 3.03
N TYR A 55 0.92 2.30 1.96
CA TYR A 55 2.28 1.79 2.05
C TYR A 55 3.14 2.62 3.00
N ALA A 56 3.08 3.95 2.86
CA ALA A 56 3.85 4.88 3.66
C ALA A 56 3.50 4.75 5.15
N ARG A 57 2.20 4.75 5.47
CA ARG A 57 1.68 4.62 6.85
C ARG A 57 2.06 3.28 7.49
N ASP A 58 2.12 2.20 6.72
CA ASP A 58 2.44 0.86 7.22
C ASP A 58 3.94 0.65 7.46
N ASN A 59 4.80 1.33 6.68
CA ASN A 59 6.24 1.08 6.68
C ASN A 59 7.07 2.18 7.36
N PHE A 60 6.52 3.36 7.64
CA PHE A 60 7.26 4.49 8.22
C PHE A 60 6.53 5.11 9.41
N VAL A 61 7.28 5.78 10.29
CA VAL A 61 6.75 6.57 11.42
C VAL A 61 6.39 7.95 10.89
N ILE A 62 5.25 8.03 10.22
CA ILE A 62 4.69 9.25 9.61
C ILE A 62 3.18 9.27 9.78
N GLU A 63 2.60 10.45 9.85
CA GLU A 63 1.16 10.64 9.64
C GLU A 63 0.89 10.99 8.18
N VAL A 64 -0.19 10.44 7.63
CA VAL A 64 -0.60 10.72 6.27
C VAL A 64 -1.95 11.41 6.33
N ALA A 65 -2.03 12.60 5.74
CA ALA A 65 -3.22 13.43 5.71
C ALA A 65 -4.45 12.65 5.21
N ASP A 66 -5.61 13.01 5.75
CA ASP A 66 -6.87 12.40 5.38
C ASP A 66 -7.18 12.64 3.88
N VAL A 67 -7.33 11.54 3.15
CA VAL A 67 -7.65 11.54 1.71
C VAL A 67 -8.94 12.32 1.45
N SER A 68 -9.91 12.30 2.37
CA SER A 68 -11.16 13.05 2.23
C SER A 68 -10.94 14.57 2.32
N LYS A 69 -10.03 15.04 3.18
CA LYS A 69 -9.66 16.47 3.24
C LYS A 69 -8.92 16.91 1.99
N LEU A 70 -8.01 16.08 1.48
CA LEU A 70 -7.32 16.32 0.23
C LEU A 70 -8.30 16.41 -0.96
N GLN A 71 -9.27 15.51 -1.03
CA GLN A 71 -10.34 15.53 -2.04
C GLN A 71 -11.14 16.82 -1.99
N GLN A 72 -11.62 17.21 -0.81
CA GLN A 72 -12.36 18.47 -0.63
C GLN A 72 -11.54 19.69 -1.05
N TRP A 73 -10.26 19.74 -0.68
CA TRP A 73 -9.35 20.83 -1.05
C TRP A 73 -9.17 20.93 -2.57
N MET A 74 -9.01 19.80 -3.26
CA MET A 74 -8.84 19.77 -4.72
C MET A 74 -10.13 20.06 -5.49
N GLU A 75 -11.27 19.63 -4.97
CA GLU A 75 -12.59 19.96 -5.54
C GLU A 75 -12.90 21.45 -5.40
N ALA A 76 -12.49 22.08 -4.29
CA ALA A 76 -12.59 23.52 -4.09
C ALA A 76 -11.63 24.35 -4.99
N GLY A 77 -10.49 23.77 -5.36
CA GLY A 77 -9.39 24.48 -6.05
C GLY A 77 -9.41 24.50 -7.58
N LYS A 78 -10.42 23.93 -8.25
CA LYS A 78 -10.46 23.71 -9.72
C LYS A 78 -9.21 23.00 -10.26
N VAL A 79 -9.21 21.68 -10.15
CA VAL A 79 -8.50 20.71 -11.03
C VAL A 79 -7.01 21.00 -11.24
N LEU A 80 -6.19 20.57 -10.28
CA LEU A 80 -4.75 20.34 -10.46
C LEU A 80 -4.45 18.97 -11.10
N ARG A 81 -5.40 18.41 -11.85
CA ARG A 81 -5.16 17.12 -12.52
C ARG A 81 -4.15 17.34 -13.62
N GLY A 82 -3.04 16.63 -13.48
CA GLY A 82 -2.05 16.46 -14.53
C GLY A 82 -1.14 17.65 -14.80
N LYS A 83 -0.81 18.41 -13.76
CA LYS A 83 0.29 19.36 -13.82
C LYS A 83 1.25 19.12 -12.66
N LYS A 84 2.53 19.34 -12.92
CA LYS A 84 3.54 19.47 -11.88
C LYS A 84 3.13 20.59 -10.92
N LEU A 85 3.30 20.37 -9.63
CA LEU A 85 2.87 21.32 -8.60
C LEU A 85 3.78 22.56 -8.60
N GLU A 86 3.18 23.74 -8.73
CA GLU A 86 3.87 25.01 -8.53
C GLU A 86 4.15 25.25 -7.03
N ARG A 87 5.15 26.08 -6.74
CA ARG A 87 5.54 26.43 -5.36
C ARG A 87 4.39 27.00 -4.54
N SER A 88 3.57 27.87 -5.14
CA SER A 88 2.37 28.47 -4.54
C SER A 88 1.36 27.40 -4.16
N THR A 89 1.13 26.43 -5.05
CA THR A 89 0.24 25.29 -4.84
C THR A 89 0.72 24.43 -3.67
N ILE A 90 2.00 24.09 -3.62
CA ILE A 90 2.59 23.29 -2.54
C ILE A 90 2.40 23.99 -1.18
N SER A 91 2.69 25.28 -1.11
CA SER A 91 2.47 26.08 0.10
C SER A 91 1.01 26.08 0.54
N GLY A 92 0.07 26.21 -0.41
CA GLY A 92 -1.36 26.19 -0.13
C GLY A 92 -1.85 24.82 0.37
N ILE A 93 -1.31 23.72 -0.18
CA ILE A 93 -1.60 22.35 0.28
C ILE A 93 -1.13 22.17 1.71
N CYS A 94 0.12 22.55 2.01
CA CYS A 94 0.68 22.43 3.35
C CYS A 94 -0.18 23.17 4.39
N GLN A 95 -0.58 24.39 4.10
CA GLN A 95 -1.43 25.17 5.02
C GLN A 95 -2.84 24.59 5.14
N GLY A 96 -3.44 24.16 4.02
CA GLY A 96 -4.82 23.66 4.01
C GLY A 96 -4.98 22.29 4.68
N LEU A 97 -3.93 21.45 4.62
CA LEU A 97 -3.95 20.10 5.17
C LEU A 97 -3.16 19.94 6.46
N ASP A 98 -2.48 21.00 6.92
CA ASP A 98 -1.57 20.98 8.07
C ASP A 98 -0.50 19.88 7.94
N VAL A 99 0.22 19.88 6.81
CA VAL A 99 1.27 18.89 6.51
C VAL A 99 2.63 19.54 6.35
N SER A 100 3.69 18.78 6.63
CA SER A 100 5.08 19.22 6.48
C SER A 100 5.66 18.91 5.10
N TYR A 101 5.11 17.91 4.42
CA TYR A 101 5.62 17.42 3.15
C TYR A 101 4.49 17.07 2.18
N VAL A 102 4.76 17.23 0.88
CA VAL A 102 3.86 16.85 -0.20
C VAL A 102 4.57 15.89 -1.14
N VAL A 103 3.94 14.76 -1.42
CA VAL A 103 4.40 13.80 -2.42
C VAL A 103 3.61 13.99 -3.69
N TRP A 104 4.30 14.21 -4.80
CA TRP A 104 3.72 14.25 -6.14
C TRP A 104 4.35 13.16 -6.99
N SER A 105 3.53 12.52 -7.82
CA SER A 105 3.98 11.48 -8.73
C SER A 105 3.39 11.64 -10.11
N GLU A 106 4.18 11.28 -11.11
CA GLU A 106 3.78 11.17 -12.50
C GLU A 106 4.12 9.78 -13.03
N LEU A 107 3.15 9.19 -13.73
CA LEU A 107 3.25 7.91 -14.40
C LEU A 107 3.03 8.11 -15.89
N ASP A 108 4.12 8.02 -16.66
CA ASP A 108 4.15 8.25 -18.10
C ASP A 108 4.13 6.92 -18.87
N PHE A 109 3.14 6.78 -19.76
CA PHE A 109 2.95 5.64 -20.65
C PHE A 109 3.23 5.94 -22.13
N VAL A 110 3.62 7.17 -22.50
CA VAL A 110 3.73 7.63 -23.91
C VAL A 110 4.73 6.80 -24.72
N LYS A 111 5.84 6.39 -24.11
CA LYS A 111 6.86 5.54 -24.77
C LYS A 111 7.02 4.21 -24.06
N ARG A 112 7.38 4.27 -22.79
CA ARG A 112 7.55 3.12 -21.89
C ARG A 112 7.10 3.54 -20.51
N PRO A 113 6.43 2.67 -19.74
CA PRO A 113 6.01 2.97 -18.38
C PRO A 113 7.17 3.53 -17.55
N TYR A 114 7.03 4.75 -17.08
CA TYR A 114 8.05 5.47 -16.33
C TYR A 114 7.39 6.22 -15.18
N LEU A 115 7.90 6.02 -13.97
CA LEU A 115 7.40 6.68 -12.77
C LEU A 115 8.41 7.72 -12.31
N VAL A 116 7.92 8.92 -12.03
CA VAL A 116 8.60 9.96 -11.27
C VAL A 116 7.83 10.19 -9.99
N THR A 117 8.51 10.19 -8.85
CA THR A 117 7.96 10.56 -7.56
C THR A 117 8.88 11.57 -6.90
N GLU A 118 8.32 12.69 -6.46
CA GLU A 118 9.03 13.81 -5.83
C GLU A 118 8.42 14.10 -4.45
N LEU A 119 9.28 14.30 -3.46
CA LEU A 119 8.94 14.71 -2.11
C LEU A 119 9.32 16.17 -1.93
N TYR A 120 8.34 17.01 -1.67
CA TYR A 120 8.50 18.45 -1.47
C TYR A 120 8.37 18.82 0.00
N ASN A 121 9.12 19.83 0.44
CA ASN A 121 8.80 20.58 1.65
C ASN A 121 7.78 21.69 1.34
N CYS A 122 7.25 22.34 2.38
CA CYS A 122 6.27 23.43 2.21
C CYS A 122 6.83 24.71 1.60
N SER A 123 8.15 24.81 1.44
CA SER A 123 8.79 25.87 0.64
C SER A 123 8.76 25.57 -0.86
N GLY A 124 8.23 24.42 -1.29
CA GLY A 124 8.22 23.95 -2.68
C GLY A 124 9.58 23.45 -3.17
N THR A 125 10.51 23.15 -2.27
CA THR A 125 11.80 22.54 -2.61
C THR A 125 11.67 21.03 -2.65
N VAL A 126 12.18 20.41 -3.70
CA VAL A 126 12.30 18.94 -3.80
C VAL A 126 13.38 18.48 -2.82
N ILE A 127 12.97 17.75 -1.80
CA ILE A 127 13.85 17.15 -0.78
C ILE A 127 14.40 15.82 -1.26
N ASN A 128 13.57 15.03 -1.94
CA ASN A 128 13.98 13.77 -2.52
C ASN A 128 13.21 13.53 -3.82
N ARG A 129 13.83 12.81 -4.75
CA ARG A 129 13.23 12.44 -6.03
C ARG A 129 13.65 11.02 -6.38
N LYS A 130 12.70 10.22 -6.79
CA LYS A 130 12.94 8.90 -7.34
C LYS A 130 12.26 8.80 -8.70
N GLU A 131 13.02 8.34 -9.67
CA GLU A 131 12.51 8.06 -11.00
C GLU A 131 13.07 6.75 -11.54
N GLY A 132 12.33 6.15 -12.48
CA GLY A 132 12.69 4.88 -13.08
C GLY A 132 11.62 4.34 -14.01
N PHE A 133 12.06 3.54 -14.96
CA PHE A 133 11.15 2.73 -15.77
C PHE A 133 10.53 1.63 -14.92
N LEU A 134 9.29 1.30 -15.21
CA LEU A 134 8.60 0.15 -14.63
C LEU A 134 8.90 -1.07 -15.52
N TYR A 135 9.69 -1.99 -15.00
CA TYR A 135 10.15 -3.18 -15.72
C TYR A 135 9.56 -4.49 -15.16
N GLY A 136 8.96 -4.44 -13.95
CA GLY A 136 8.46 -5.60 -13.22
C GLY A 136 6.95 -5.55 -12.99
N GLU A 137 6.52 -6.17 -11.89
CA GLU A 137 5.17 -5.98 -11.36
C GLU A 137 5.05 -4.52 -10.88
N ILE A 138 4.15 -3.73 -11.48
CA ILE A 138 4.02 -2.30 -11.21
C ILE A 138 3.96 -1.98 -9.71
N TYR A 139 3.25 -2.80 -8.93
CA TYR A 139 3.19 -2.64 -7.47
C TYR A 139 4.56 -2.71 -6.80
N SER A 140 5.42 -3.66 -7.19
CA SER A 140 6.78 -3.77 -6.66
C SER A 140 7.63 -2.55 -7.01
N ASP A 141 7.53 -2.08 -8.25
CA ASP A 141 8.29 -0.90 -8.70
C ASP A 141 7.82 0.38 -7.98
N LEU A 142 6.52 0.48 -7.68
CA LEU A 142 5.95 1.57 -6.87
C LEU A 142 6.44 1.52 -5.42
N GLU A 143 6.45 0.33 -4.81
CA GLU A 143 6.96 0.14 -3.44
C GLU A 143 8.44 0.52 -3.32
N ASP A 144 9.28 0.05 -4.25
CA ASP A 144 10.71 0.39 -4.27
C ASP A 144 10.96 1.88 -4.46
N SER A 145 10.12 2.54 -5.28
CA SER A 145 10.14 3.98 -5.46
C SER A 145 9.87 4.72 -4.15
N LEU A 146 8.79 4.34 -3.44
CA LEU A 146 8.41 4.95 -2.17
C LEU A 146 9.42 4.66 -1.06
N LYS A 147 9.95 3.44 -0.99
CA LYS A 147 10.96 3.07 0.00
C LYS A 147 12.20 3.95 -0.10
N THR A 148 12.65 4.21 -1.33
CA THR A 148 13.80 5.08 -1.59
C THR A 148 13.47 6.54 -1.30
N LEU A 149 12.28 7.00 -1.71
CA LEU A 149 11.83 8.37 -1.50
C LEU A 149 11.73 8.72 0.00
N LEU A 150 11.17 7.80 0.79
CA LEU A 150 10.82 8.00 2.20
C LEU A 150 11.91 7.54 3.17
N GLN A 151 13.10 7.14 2.69
CA GLN A 151 14.21 6.64 3.52
C GLN A 151 14.67 7.62 4.61
N MET A 152 14.35 8.92 4.48
CA MET A 152 14.64 9.94 5.49
C MET A 152 13.72 9.85 6.72
N PHE A 153 12.56 9.20 6.57
CA PHE A 153 11.64 8.96 7.68
C PHE A 153 12.03 7.68 8.40
N PRO A 154 11.91 7.63 9.74
CA PRO A 154 12.19 6.41 10.48
C PRO A 154 11.30 5.26 9.96
N PRO A 155 11.86 4.10 9.62
CA PRO A 155 11.04 2.95 9.30
C PRO A 155 10.22 2.59 10.54
N ARG A 156 8.93 2.30 10.34
CA ARG A 156 8.12 1.71 11.38
C ARG A 156 8.72 0.34 11.62
N LEU A 157 9.23 0.12 12.84
CA LEU A 157 9.58 -1.21 13.29
C LEU A 157 8.28 -2.01 13.27
N LYS A 158 8.03 -2.68 12.14
CA LYS A 158 7.20 -3.87 12.16
C LYS A 158 7.83 -4.68 13.27
N LYS A 159 7.05 -5.00 14.29
CA LYS A 159 7.41 -6.17 15.08
C LYS A 159 7.52 -7.26 14.02
N GLU A 160 8.73 -7.51 13.52
CA GLU A 160 9.13 -8.86 13.21
C GLU A 160 8.56 -9.60 14.40
N LEU A 161 7.55 -10.40 14.13
CA LEU A 161 6.94 -11.15 15.19
C LEU A 161 8.05 -12.07 15.65
N SER A 162 8.81 -11.57 16.63
CA SER A 162 10.06 -12.14 17.04
C SER A 162 9.75 -13.58 17.36
N SER A 163 10.67 -14.44 16.96
CA SER A 163 10.73 -15.85 17.30
C SER A 163 10.68 -16.13 18.82
N GLU A 164 10.50 -15.11 19.65
CA GLU A 164 10.34 -15.16 21.09
C GLU A 164 8.88 -15.21 21.58
N SER A 165 7.88 -15.11 20.69
CA SER A 165 6.55 -15.63 21.04
C SER A 165 6.59 -17.15 21.01
N LYS A 166 7.07 -17.77 22.10
CA LYS A 166 6.78 -19.18 22.40
C LYS A 166 5.28 -19.41 22.16
N GLU A 167 4.98 -20.33 21.24
CA GLU A 167 3.69 -21.01 21.07
C GLU A 167 2.45 -20.16 20.75
N SER A 168 2.52 -19.32 19.72
CA SER A 168 1.37 -19.23 18.82
C SER A 168 1.86 -19.52 17.40
N LYS A 169 1.56 -20.71 16.88
CA LYS A 169 1.78 -21.02 15.46
C LYS A 169 1.06 -19.94 14.67
N LYS A 170 1.80 -19.07 13.98
CA LYS A 170 1.20 -18.00 13.20
C LYS A 170 0.64 -18.64 11.95
N GLU A 171 -0.67 -18.57 11.82
CA GLU A 171 -1.41 -19.12 10.69
C GLU A 171 -1.90 -17.98 9.83
N LEU A 172 -1.89 -18.18 8.51
CA LEU A 172 -2.40 -17.21 7.56
C LEU A 172 -3.64 -17.78 6.88
N ILE A 173 -4.77 -17.09 6.94
CA ILE A 173 -6.00 -17.51 6.26
C ILE A 173 -6.33 -16.50 5.17
N PHE A 174 -6.40 -16.96 3.92
CA PHE A 174 -6.93 -16.16 2.81
C PHE A 174 -8.44 -16.29 2.77
N ALA A 175 -9.17 -15.18 2.90
CA ALA A 175 -10.62 -15.15 2.76
C ALA A 175 -11.00 -14.52 1.42
N LEU A 176 -11.70 -15.27 0.56
CA LEU A 176 -12.09 -14.85 -0.79
C LEU A 176 -13.62 -14.87 -0.93
N ASP A 177 -14.19 -13.69 -1.24
CA ASP A 177 -15.58 -13.54 -1.62
C ASP A 177 -15.77 -13.93 -3.09
N LEU A 178 -16.40 -15.07 -3.33
CA LEU A 178 -16.69 -15.60 -4.67
C LEU A 178 -17.96 -14.98 -5.30
N SER A 179 -18.55 -13.95 -4.70
CA SER A 179 -19.63 -13.21 -5.33
C SER A 179 -19.18 -12.60 -6.66
N GLY A 180 -20.10 -12.54 -7.63
CA GLY A 180 -19.78 -12.22 -9.02
C GLY A 180 -19.02 -10.88 -9.20
N SER A 181 -19.15 -9.95 -8.26
CA SER A 181 -18.47 -8.66 -8.25
C SER A 181 -16.96 -8.71 -8.01
N PHE A 182 -16.40 -9.79 -7.45
CA PHE A 182 -14.97 -9.88 -7.08
C PHE A 182 -14.15 -10.86 -7.94
N MET A 183 -14.71 -11.34 -9.05
CA MET A 183 -14.05 -12.35 -9.89
C MET A 183 -12.75 -11.86 -10.52
N ARG A 184 -12.64 -10.57 -10.84
CA ARG A 184 -11.40 -10.01 -11.43
C ARG A 184 -10.27 -9.98 -10.39
N GLU A 185 -10.59 -9.52 -9.19
CA GLU A 185 -9.71 -9.44 -8.04
C GLU A 185 -9.22 -10.83 -7.62
N ILE A 186 -10.11 -11.82 -7.63
CA ILE A 186 -9.75 -13.21 -7.34
C ILE A 186 -8.79 -13.78 -8.38
N GLN A 187 -9.00 -13.51 -9.67
CA GLN A 187 -8.03 -13.93 -10.69
C GLN A 187 -6.67 -13.27 -10.50
N ALA A 188 -6.65 -11.99 -10.10
CA ALA A 188 -5.42 -11.24 -9.84
C ALA A 188 -4.66 -11.71 -8.59
N ILE A 189 -5.35 -12.13 -7.52
CA ILE A 189 -4.70 -12.53 -6.25
C ILE A 189 -4.22 -13.99 -6.24
N ARG A 190 -4.76 -14.87 -7.10
CA ARG A 190 -4.36 -16.30 -7.17
C ARG A 190 -2.85 -16.53 -7.32
N PRO A 191 -2.11 -15.82 -8.20
CA PRO A 191 -0.66 -15.96 -8.30
C PRO A 191 0.06 -15.58 -7.00
N TYR A 192 -0.40 -14.51 -6.33
CA TYR A 192 0.14 -14.08 -5.05
C TYR A 192 -0.05 -15.14 -3.96
N ILE A 193 -1.26 -15.69 -3.83
CA ILE A 193 -1.53 -16.75 -2.85
C ILE A 193 -0.63 -17.97 -3.10
N ARG A 194 -0.44 -18.38 -4.36
CA ARG A 194 0.49 -19.47 -4.73
C ARG A 194 1.94 -19.16 -4.36
N LYS A 195 2.38 -17.91 -4.53
CA LYS A 195 3.73 -17.47 -4.13
C LYS A 195 3.90 -17.54 -2.61
N VAL A 196 2.91 -17.08 -1.84
CA VAL A 196 2.91 -17.16 -0.37
C VAL A 196 2.97 -18.61 0.11
N ILE A 197 2.11 -19.47 -0.46
CA ILE A 197 2.05 -20.91 -0.17
C ILE A 197 3.40 -21.62 -0.39
N ARG A 198 4.17 -21.22 -1.40
CA ARG A 198 5.44 -21.87 -1.76
C ARG A 198 6.63 -21.31 -0.98
N ASN A 199 6.58 -20.02 -0.61
CA ASN A 199 7.75 -19.30 -0.13
C ASN A 199 7.74 -19.03 1.38
N GLN A 200 6.65 -19.35 2.10
CA GLN A 200 6.53 -19.09 3.53
C GLN A 200 6.45 -20.38 4.35
N ASN A 201 7.21 -20.44 5.44
CA ASN A 201 7.15 -21.53 6.42
C ASN A 201 6.06 -21.28 7.48
N ILE A 202 4.84 -20.98 7.04
CA ILE A 202 3.67 -20.75 7.89
C ILE A 202 2.51 -21.64 7.42
N PRO A 203 1.67 -22.18 8.31
CA PRO A 203 0.44 -22.86 7.89
C PRO A 203 -0.48 -21.86 7.19
N VAL A 204 -0.95 -22.23 6.00
CA VAL A 204 -1.87 -21.41 5.21
C VAL A 204 -3.22 -22.08 5.17
N GLY A 205 -4.28 -21.32 5.39
CA GLY A 205 -5.68 -21.73 5.25
C GLY A 205 -6.39 -20.93 4.16
N LEU A 206 -7.55 -21.41 3.75
CA LEU A 206 -8.36 -20.77 2.71
C LEU A 206 -9.84 -20.82 3.12
N LEU A 207 -10.48 -19.65 3.14
CA LEU A 207 -11.91 -19.49 3.30
C LEU A 207 -12.48 -18.94 2.00
N LEU A 208 -13.35 -19.70 1.35
CA LEU A 208 -14.11 -19.29 0.18
C LEU A 208 -15.55 -19.11 0.60
N PHE A 209 -16.18 -17.97 0.32
CA PHE A 209 -17.60 -17.75 0.62
C PHE A 209 -18.29 -17.10 -0.56
N GLY A 210 -19.51 -17.51 -0.88
CA GLY A 210 -20.27 -16.96 -2.00
C GLY A 210 -21.67 -17.54 -2.13
N PRO A 211 -22.39 -17.26 -3.24
CA PRO A 211 -23.77 -17.71 -3.44
C PRO A 211 -23.96 -19.23 -3.38
N ALA A 212 -22.94 -20.00 -3.77
CA ALA A 212 -22.95 -21.47 -3.74
C ALA A 212 -22.63 -22.07 -2.36
N GLY A 213 -22.25 -21.26 -1.37
CA GLY A 213 -21.92 -21.69 -0.02
C GLY A 213 -20.55 -21.22 0.47
N THR A 214 -20.10 -21.82 1.59
CA THR A 214 -18.81 -21.53 2.21
C THR A 214 -17.94 -22.78 2.27
N THR A 215 -16.69 -22.68 1.84
CA THR A 215 -15.66 -23.73 1.91
C THR A 215 -14.52 -23.23 2.78
N TYR A 216 -14.16 -24.00 3.80
CA TYR A 216 -13.02 -23.71 4.68
C TYR A 216 -11.99 -24.84 4.61
N ILE A 217 -10.73 -24.46 4.40
CA ILE A 217 -9.56 -25.32 4.51
C ILE A 217 -8.73 -24.77 5.68
N SER A 218 -8.64 -25.57 6.75
CA SER A 218 -7.86 -25.24 7.95
C SER A 218 -6.39 -24.96 7.60
N PRO A 219 -5.74 -24.03 8.30
CA PRO A 219 -4.32 -23.74 8.10
C PRO A 219 -3.44 -24.99 8.16
N THR A 220 -2.67 -25.20 7.10
CA THR A 220 -1.81 -26.38 6.95
C THR A 220 -0.53 -26.04 6.21
N TYR A 221 0.53 -26.79 6.50
CA TYR A 221 1.76 -26.79 5.69
C TYR A 221 1.59 -27.61 4.41
N GLU A 222 0.58 -28.49 4.35
CA GLU A 222 0.27 -29.29 3.16
C GLU A 222 -0.68 -28.52 2.23
N THR A 223 -0.10 -27.80 1.28
CA THR A 223 -0.83 -26.80 0.50
C THR A 223 -1.51 -27.34 -0.76
N LYS A 224 -1.46 -28.65 -1.00
CA LYS A 224 -2.06 -29.31 -2.18
C LYS A 224 -3.57 -29.03 -2.30
N LYS A 225 -4.31 -29.17 -1.20
CA LYS A 225 -5.76 -28.91 -1.16
C LYS A 225 -6.09 -27.44 -1.48
N ILE A 226 -5.23 -26.53 -1.05
CA ILE A 226 -5.39 -25.09 -1.30
C ILE A 226 -5.12 -24.78 -2.78
N GLU A 227 -4.07 -25.36 -3.36
CA GLU A 227 -3.79 -25.22 -4.79
C GLU A 227 -4.93 -25.79 -5.66
N GLU A 228 -5.51 -26.93 -5.28
CA GLU A 228 -6.67 -27.54 -5.93
C GLU A 228 -7.92 -26.65 -5.83
N ALA A 229 -8.23 -26.13 -4.64
CA ALA A 229 -9.34 -25.21 -4.43
C ALA A 229 -9.18 -23.93 -5.25
N LEU A 230 -7.99 -23.33 -5.27
CA LEU A 230 -7.69 -22.16 -6.09
C LEU A 230 -7.78 -22.47 -7.60
N LYS A 231 -7.51 -23.70 -8.05
CA LYS A 231 -7.71 -24.13 -9.44
C LYS A 231 -9.18 -24.31 -9.80
N ALA A 232 -10.00 -24.73 -8.85
CA ALA A 232 -11.42 -25.03 -9.04
C ALA A 232 -12.32 -23.78 -9.13
N ILE A 233 -11.85 -22.60 -8.70
CA ILE A 233 -12.60 -21.34 -8.83
C ILE A 233 -12.85 -21.03 -10.32
N ARG A 234 -14.11 -21.11 -10.76
CA ARG A 234 -14.57 -20.78 -12.11
C ARG A 234 -15.24 -19.40 -12.17
N TYR A 235 -15.39 -18.86 -13.38
CA TYR A 235 -16.22 -17.69 -13.63
C TYR A 235 -17.66 -17.99 -13.19
N GLY A 236 -18.21 -17.17 -12.29
CA GLY A 236 -19.58 -17.32 -11.79
C GLY A 236 -19.71 -17.66 -10.30
N GLY A 237 -18.60 -17.80 -9.56
CA GLY A 237 -18.65 -18.00 -8.11
C GLY A 237 -19.00 -19.42 -7.66
N GLU A 238 -19.11 -20.37 -8.60
CA GLU A 238 -19.32 -21.77 -8.28
C GLU A 238 -18.00 -22.44 -7.90
N VAL A 239 -17.94 -22.96 -6.68
CA VAL A 239 -17.06 -24.07 -6.31
C VAL A 239 -17.93 -25.31 -6.43
N THR A 240 -17.56 -26.28 -7.27
CA THR A 240 -18.25 -27.57 -7.29
C THR A 240 -18.11 -28.18 -5.89
N ALA A 241 -19.18 -28.05 -5.11
CA ALA A 241 -19.25 -28.50 -3.73
C ALA A 241 -19.28 -30.02 -3.71
N ASN A 242 -18.09 -30.61 -3.70
CA ASN A 242 -17.87 -31.92 -3.11
C ASN A 242 -16.66 -31.76 -2.20
N HIS A 243 -16.89 -32.06 -0.92
CA HIS A 243 -15.93 -32.09 0.18
C HIS A 243 -15.94 -30.86 1.10
N ILE A 244 -16.92 -30.84 2.00
CA ILE A 244 -16.63 -30.50 3.39
C ILE A 244 -15.67 -31.60 3.90
N ILE A 245 -14.38 -31.30 4.01
CA ILE A 245 -13.46 -32.16 4.77
C ILE A 245 -13.28 -31.48 6.11
N ASN A 246 -14.08 -31.93 7.10
CA ASN A 246 -13.75 -31.68 8.50
C ASN A 246 -12.42 -32.37 8.78
N GLY A 247 -11.42 -31.59 9.15
CA GLY A 247 -10.18 -32.03 9.79
C GLY A 247 -10.06 -31.29 11.11
#